data_AF-A0AAQ3SRQ1-F1
#
_entry.id   AF-A0AAQ3SRQ1-F1
#
_cell.length_a   1.000
_cell.length_b   1.000
_cell.length_c   1.000
_cell.angle_alpha   90.00
_cell.angle_beta   90.00
_cell.angle_gamma   90.00
#
_symmetry.space_group_name_H-M   'P 1'
#
loop_
_entity.id
_entity.type
_entity.pdbx_description
1 polymer ?
#
loop_
_entity_poly.entity_id
_entity_poly.type
_entity_poly.pdbx_seq_one_letter_code
_entity_poly.pdbx_strand_id
1 'polypeptide(L)'
;MMRHMETLTRVQGSDQDGKDLEGVGKLLHLRKLGVVVHANNHSTIKSLQRAINGVADSLRSLSIWVTNEDVILDISMQFAASFSASNLLVLENLDIRAKCNLPPWIKEVKTLANITLCRTDMKQGHLDALGGAHGLRCLRLLEKSSSQRELSFSSGKFKALEVLVVDDTNISSIHFVEGAADMLEKIVFHMRTMDKEEGDPCSGTHHLPNLKRVQLTGHSLDMQQLSHLKQAMDEQNAFRYNKLLVRTSTA
;
A
#
# COMPACT_ATOMS: atom_id res chain seq x y z
N MET A 1 26.82 22.93 -6.31
CA MET A 1 26.82 21.45 -6.42
C MET A 1 26.08 20.90 -5.19
N MET A 2 24.91 20.27 -5.37
CA MET A 2 23.99 19.88 -4.28
C MET A 2 24.35 18.52 -3.65
N ARG A 3 25.51 18.38 -3.02
CA ARG A 3 25.99 17.08 -2.49
C ARG A 3 25.32 16.62 -1.19
N HIS A 4 24.56 17.48 -0.50
CA HIS A 4 23.90 17.18 0.78
C HIS A 4 22.38 17.09 0.70
N MET A 5 21.83 16.86 -0.49
CA MET A 5 20.38 16.84 -0.68
C MET A 5 19.76 15.55 -0.15
N GLU A 6 18.90 15.66 0.87
CA GLU A 6 18.26 14.51 1.53
C GLU A 6 16.84 14.24 1.04
N THR A 7 16.17 15.24 0.46
CA THR A 7 14.78 15.13 -0.03
C THR A 7 14.68 15.76 -1.40
N LEU A 8 14.10 15.01 -2.34
CA LEU A 8 13.81 15.46 -3.68
C LEU A 8 12.40 14.97 -4.04
N THR A 9 11.46 15.90 -4.22
CA THR A 9 10.05 15.57 -4.51
C THR A 9 9.63 16.14 -5.86
N ARG A 10 8.79 15.40 -6.59
CA ARG A 10 8.25 15.77 -7.91
C ARG A 10 9.33 15.98 -8.98
N VAL A 11 10.30 15.07 -9.05
CA VAL A 11 11.20 15.00 -10.21
C VAL A 11 10.38 14.55 -11.40
N GLN A 12 10.25 15.40 -12.41
CA GLN A 12 9.61 15.03 -13.66
C GLN A 12 10.64 14.30 -14.52
N GLY A 13 10.33 13.11 -15.02
CA GLY A 13 11.03 12.60 -16.20
C GLY A 13 10.52 13.39 -17.40
N SER A 14 11.21 14.46 -17.79
CA SER A 14 10.79 15.26 -18.95
C SER A 14 10.60 14.40 -20.20
N ASP A 15 9.61 14.79 -21.01
CA ASP A 15 8.97 14.01 -22.07
C ASP A 15 9.90 13.44 -23.16
N GLN A 16 11.18 13.84 -23.21
CA GLN A 16 12.08 13.42 -24.29
C GLN A 16 13.21 12.45 -23.90
N ASP A 17 13.81 12.51 -22.70
CA ASP A 17 15.01 11.69 -22.40
C ASP A 17 15.19 11.25 -20.92
N GLY A 18 14.36 11.71 -19.97
CA GLY A 18 14.54 11.40 -18.55
C GLY A 18 15.87 11.92 -17.94
N LYS A 19 16.47 12.94 -18.56
CA LYS A 19 17.75 13.57 -18.14
C LYS A 19 17.72 14.09 -16.70
N ASP A 20 16.56 14.52 -16.24
CA ASP A 20 16.36 15.03 -14.87
C ASP A 20 16.61 13.95 -13.80
N LEU A 21 16.53 12.66 -14.17
CA LEU A 21 16.82 11.53 -13.29
C LEU A 21 18.31 11.11 -13.31
N GLU A 22 19.10 11.53 -14.30
CA GLU A 22 20.53 11.14 -14.40
C GLU A 22 21.38 11.70 -13.25
N GLY A 23 21.03 12.89 -12.75
CA GLY A 23 21.71 13.52 -11.62
C GLY A 23 21.35 12.88 -10.27
N VAL A 24 20.17 12.26 -10.17
CA VAL A 24 19.63 11.74 -8.90
C VAL A 24 20.50 10.61 -8.34
N GLY A 25 20.98 9.70 -9.20
CA GLY A 25 21.85 8.59 -8.81
C GLY A 25 23.21 9.01 -8.24
N LYS A 26 23.55 10.30 -8.22
CA LYS A 26 24.80 10.85 -7.66
C LYS A 26 24.59 11.49 -6.28
N LEU A 27 23.35 11.51 -5.77
CA LEU A 27 22.97 12.12 -4.50
C LEU A 27 23.04 11.07 -3.38
N LEU A 28 24.25 10.69 -2.96
CA LEU A 28 24.51 9.59 -2.01
C LEU A 28 23.92 9.79 -0.59
N HIS A 29 23.32 10.94 -0.31
CA HIS A 29 22.63 11.23 0.95
C HIS A 29 21.10 11.35 0.77
N LEU A 30 20.60 11.06 -0.43
CA LEU A 30 19.17 11.19 -0.74
C LEU A 30 18.39 10.12 0.02
N ARG A 31 17.52 10.57 0.93
CA ARG A 31 16.66 9.69 1.73
C ARG A 31 15.23 9.61 1.20
N LYS A 32 14.77 10.64 0.49
CA LYS A 32 13.40 10.69 -0.05
C LYS A 32 13.40 11.11 -1.50
N LEU A 33 12.81 10.28 -2.36
CA LEU A 33 12.67 10.52 -3.79
C LEU A 33 11.19 10.42 -4.19
N GLY A 34 10.65 11.48 -4.79
CA GLY A 34 9.34 11.48 -5.44
C GLY A 34 9.50 11.74 -6.93
N VAL A 35 9.01 10.84 -7.78
CA VAL A 35 9.15 10.90 -9.24
C VAL A 35 7.78 10.92 -9.91
N VAL A 36 7.64 11.79 -10.91
CA VAL A 36 6.51 11.80 -11.84
C VAL A 36 6.97 11.20 -13.16
N VAL A 37 6.30 10.14 -13.60
CA VAL A 37 6.61 9.38 -14.81
C VAL A 37 5.50 9.56 -15.83
N HIS A 38 5.86 9.87 -17.07
CA HIS A 38 4.93 9.90 -18.19
C HIS A 38 4.90 8.52 -18.85
N ALA A 39 3.71 7.91 -18.92
CA ALA A 39 3.54 6.45 -19.01
C ALA A 39 3.92 5.78 -20.34
N ASN A 40 4.52 6.49 -21.28
CA ASN A 40 4.84 6.01 -22.63
C ASN A 40 6.34 6.08 -22.95
N ASN A 41 7.20 6.36 -21.97
CA ASN A 41 8.62 6.56 -22.22
C ASN A 41 9.48 5.47 -21.55
N HIS A 42 9.80 4.40 -22.30
CA HIS A 42 10.75 3.35 -21.86
C HIS A 42 12.09 3.92 -21.37
N SER A 43 12.54 5.07 -21.89
CA SER A 43 13.76 5.72 -21.40
C SER A 43 13.60 6.27 -19.99
N THR A 44 12.40 6.75 -19.62
CA THR A 44 12.11 7.26 -18.27
C THR A 44 12.12 6.15 -17.23
N ILE A 45 11.58 4.97 -17.52
CA ILE A 45 11.64 3.81 -16.61
C ILE A 45 13.10 3.38 -16.40
N LYS A 46 13.91 3.32 -17.47
CA LYS A 46 15.35 3.00 -17.36
C LYS A 46 16.11 4.06 -16.55
N SER A 47 15.80 5.33 -16.74
CA SER A 47 16.42 6.42 -15.97
C SER A 47 15.99 6.42 -14.51
N LEU A 48 14.73 6.07 -14.21
CA LEU A 48 14.25 5.85 -12.84
C LEU A 48 14.99 4.70 -12.16
N GLN A 49 15.16 3.57 -12.87
CA GLN A 49 15.94 2.45 -12.36
C GLN A 49 17.38 2.84 -12.05
N ARG A 50 18.07 3.54 -12.97
CA ARG A 50 19.44 4.03 -12.72
C ARG A 50 19.51 4.98 -11.53
N ALA A 51 18.54 5.90 -11.41
CA ALA A 51 18.47 6.83 -10.30
C ALA A 51 18.33 6.09 -8.96
N ILE A 52 17.36 5.17 -8.83
CA ILE A 52 17.13 4.40 -7.60
C ILE A 52 18.35 3.56 -7.25
N ASN A 53 18.96 2.88 -8.23
CA ASN A 53 20.17 2.08 -7.99
C ASN A 53 21.33 2.92 -7.47
N GLY A 54 21.50 4.16 -7.95
CA GLY A 54 22.57 5.05 -7.50
C GLY A 54 22.41 5.61 -6.09
N VAL A 55 21.21 5.51 -5.49
CA VAL A 55 20.91 5.97 -4.12
C VAL A 55 20.36 4.87 -3.22
N ALA A 56 20.52 3.60 -3.60
CA ALA A 56 19.84 2.48 -2.95
C ALA A 56 20.15 2.37 -1.45
N ASP A 57 21.40 2.66 -1.06
CA ASP A 57 21.94 2.62 0.30
C ASP A 57 21.51 3.80 1.19
N SER A 58 21.07 4.91 0.59
CA SER A 58 20.58 6.08 1.32
C SER A 58 19.05 6.23 1.26
N LEU A 59 18.39 5.68 0.25
CA LEU A 59 16.97 5.93 -0.01
C LEU A 59 16.07 5.18 0.99
N ARG A 60 15.28 5.95 1.76
CA ARG A 60 14.31 5.46 2.76
C ARG A 60 12.86 5.60 2.31
N SER A 61 12.56 6.49 1.38
CA SER A 61 11.21 6.74 0.89
C SER A 61 11.19 6.96 -0.61
N LEU A 62 10.32 6.22 -1.31
CA LEU A 62 10.11 6.33 -2.74
C LEU A 62 8.63 6.59 -3.01
N SER A 63 8.34 7.63 -3.79
CA SER A 63 6.99 7.92 -4.31
C SER A 63 7.05 7.97 -5.83
N ILE A 64 6.18 7.21 -6.49
CA ILE A 64 6.09 7.13 -7.96
C ILE A 64 4.68 7.52 -8.35
N TRP A 65 4.55 8.56 -9.18
CA TRP A 65 3.27 8.99 -9.74
C TRP A 65 3.33 8.91 -11.26
N VAL A 66 2.35 8.23 -11.86
CA VAL A 66 2.18 8.20 -13.31
C VAL A 66 1.05 9.12 -13.73
N THR A 67 1.30 9.99 -14.71
CA THR A 67 0.36 11.03 -15.15
C THR A 67 -0.70 10.53 -16.13
N ASN A 68 -0.45 9.43 -16.85
CA ASN A 68 -1.40 8.82 -17.76
C ASN A 68 -2.01 7.56 -17.12
N GLU A 69 -3.29 7.65 -16.74
CA GLU A 69 -4.02 6.62 -15.98
C GLU A 69 -4.50 5.43 -16.82
N ASP A 70 -4.39 5.52 -18.14
CA ASP A 70 -4.85 4.47 -19.06
C ASP A 70 -3.74 3.46 -19.39
N VAL A 71 -2.50 3.75 -19.01
CA VAL A 71 -1.36 2.86 -19.25
C VAL A 71 -0.97 2.16 -17.95
N ILE A 72 -0.84 0.84 -18.02
CA ILE A 72 -0.28 0.04 -16.95
C ILE A 72 1.23 0.25 -16.96
N LEU A 73 1.75 0.87 -15.90
CA LEU A 73 3.18 1.02 -15.76
C LEU A 73 3.78 -0.29 -15.24
N ASP A 74 4.61 -0.91 -16.08
CA ASP A 74 5.30 -2.12 -15.69
C ASP A 74 6.55 -1.79 -14.85
N ILE A 75 6.35 -1.62 -13.54
CA ILE A 75 7.45 -1.51 -12.55
C ILE A 75 8.07 -2.90 -12.29
N SER A 76 7.46 -3.99 -12.78
CA SER A 76 7.99 -5.35 -12.57
C SER A 76 9.28 -5.59 -13.34
N MET A 77 9.47 -4.89 -14.46
CA MET A 77 10.57 -5.13 -15.38
C MET A 77 11.90 -4.60 -14.84
N GLN A 78 12.90 -5.48 -14.80
CA GLN A 78 14.34 -5.19 -14.70
C GLN A 78 14.92 -4.88 -13.32
N PHE A 79 14.11 -4.78 -12.26
CA PHE A 79 14.64 -4.63 -10.91
C PHE A 79 15.08 -5.96 -10.25
N ALA A 80 14.57 -7.10 -10.72
CA ALA A 80 14.81 -8.40 -10.09
C ALA A 80 16.30 -8.81 -10.09
N ALA A 81 17.02 -8.64 -11.21
CA ALA A 81 18.44 -9.03 -11.27
C ALA A 81 19.35 -8.06 -10.49
N SER A 82 19.06 -6.76 -10.52
CA SER A 82 19.86 -5.74 -9.83
C SER A 82 19.62 -5.71 -8.31
N PHE A 83 18.40 -6.00 -7.85
CA PHE A 83 18.10 -6.06 -6.42
C PHE A 83 18.35 -7.43 -5.80
N SER A 84 18.24 -8.53 -6.55
CA SER A 84 18.64 -9.86 -6.05
C SER A 84 20.14 -9.91 -5.72
N ALA A 85 20.97 -9.09 -6.39
CA ALA A 85 22.38 -8.91 -6.06
C ALA A 85 22.64 -7.96 -4.87
N SER A 86 21.65 -7.19 -4.43
CA SER A 86 21.84 -6.03 -3.57
C SER A 86 20.92 -6.06 -2.36
N ASN A 87 21.43 -6.56 -1.23
CA ASN A 87 20.95 -6.30 0.14
C ASN A 87 21.01 -4.80 0.54
N LEU A 88 20.93 -3.88 -0.42
CA LEU A 88 21.26 -2.46 -0.28
C LEU A 88 20.04 -1.55 -0.13
N LEU A 89 18.85 -2.00 -0.53
CA LEU A 89 17.65 -1.22 -0.33
C LEU A 89 17.29 -1.20 1.15
N VAL A 90 17.54 -0.05 1.76
CA VAL A 90 17.09 0.33 3.09
C VAL A 90 15.78 1.11 3.00
N LEU A 91 14.98 0.79 1.99
CA LEU A 91 13.71 1.45 1.72
C LEU A 91 12.70 1.09 2.81
N GLU A 92 12.11 2.10 3.42
CA GLU A 92 11.14 1.96 4.51
C GLU A 92 9.72 2.29 4.05
N ASN A 93 9.58 3.17 3.05
CA ASN A 93 8.30 3.70 2.58
C ASN A 93 8.20 3.66 1.06
N LEU A 94 7.10 3.12 0.55
CA LEU A 94 6.76 3.09 -0.86
C LEU A 94 5.36 3.66 -1.09
N ASP A 95 5.26 4.63 -1.98
CA ASP A 95 4.00 5.21 -2.43
C ASP A 95 3.92 5.10 -3.96
N ILE A 96 2.86 4.46 -4.46
CA ILE A 96 2.63 4.31 -5.89
C ILE A 96 1.26 4.85 -6.24
N ARG A 97 1.24 5.85 -7.13
CA ARG A 97 0.03 6.40 -7.74
C ARG A 97 0.01 6.13 -9.24
N ALA A 98 -0.41 4.92 -9.61
CA ALA A 98 -0.46 4.46 -10.99
C ALA A 98 -1.08 3.06 -11.07
N LYS A 99 -1.76 2.73 -12.17
CA LYS A 99 -1.97 1.32 -12.52
C LYS A 99 -0.60 0.68 -12.75
N CYS A 100 -0.27 -0.35 -11.99
CA CYS A 100 1.03 -0.99 -12.12
C CYS A 100 1.00 -2.45 -11.69
N ASN A 101 1.90 -3.23 -12.27
CA ASN A 101 2.28 -4.52 -11.67
C ASN A 101 3.26 -4.24 -10.53
N LEU A 102 2.97 -4.80 -9.35
CA LEU A 102 3.88 -4.66 -8.22
C LEU A 102 5.22 -5.32 -8.51
N PRO A 103 6.33 -4.66 -8.20
CA PRO A 103 7.64 -5.25 -8.39
C PRO A 103 7.86 -6.46 -7.47
N PRO A 104 8.44 -7.57 -7.97
CA PRO A 104 8.70 -8.77 -7.17
C PRO A 104 9.59 -8.56 -5.95
N TRP A 105 10.47 -7.55 -5.96
CA TRP A 105 11.41 -7.27 -4.87
C TRP A 105 10.74 -6.75 -3.60
N ILE A 106 9.47 -6.34 -3.64
CA ILE A 106 8.75 -5.83 -2.45
C ILE A 106 8.78 -6.83 -1.30
N LYS A 107 8.73 -8.14 -1.59
CA LYS A 107 8.81 -9.20 -0.57
C LYS A 107 10.23 -9.40 -0.01
N GLU A 108 11.25 -8.93 -0.71
CA GLU A 108 12.67 -9.14 -0.39
C GLU A 108 13.24 -8.01 0.49
N VAL A 109 12.66 -6.81 0.41
CA VAL A 109 13.11 -5.63 1.18
C VAL A 109 12.59 -5.70 2.61
N LYS A 110 13.43 -6.21 3.52
CA LYS A 110 13.08 -6.42 4.94
C LYS A 110 12.75 -5.13 5.70
N THR A 111 13.28 -3.98 5.27
CA THR A 111 13.06 -2.69 5.90
C THR A 111 11.74 -2.04 5.49
N LEU A 112 11.09 -2.54 4.43
CA LEU A 112 9.91 -1.91 3.85
C LEU A 112 8.71 -2.07 4.79
N ALA A 113 8.42 -1.02 5.54
CA ALA A 113 7.41 -1.02 6.59
C ALA A 113 6.09 -0.42 6.17
N ASN A 114 6.09 0.53 5.22
CA ASN A 114 4.90 1.28 4.84
C ASN A 114 4.71 1.25 3.31
N ILE A 115 3.53 0.80 2.87
CA ILE A 115 3.14 0.81 1.46
C ILE A 115 1.83 1.59 1.32
N THR A 116 1.81 2.55 0.39
CA THR A 116 0.62 3.26 -0.05
C THR A 116 0.41 2.98 -1.54
N LEU A 117 -0.77 2.47 -1.89
CA LEU A 117 -1.18 2.18 -3.25
C LEU A 117 -2.39 3.03 -3.60
N CYS A 118 -2.26 3.82 -4.65
CA CYS A 118 -3.27 4.75 -5.11
C CYS A 118 -3.52 4.56 -6.61
N ARG A 119 -4.78 4.41 -7.03
CA ARG A 119 -5.13 4.19 -8.46
C ARG A 119 -4.40 3.02 -9.11
N THR A 120 -4.12 1.96 -8.33
CA THR A 120 -3.30 0.81 -8.74
C THR A 120 -4.05 -0.31 -9.44
N ASP A 121 -5.38 -0.38 -9.33
CA ASP A 121 -6.22 -1.40 -9.95
C ASP A 121 -5.77 -2.86 -9.64
N MET A 122 -5.47 -3.10 -8.36
CA MET A 122 -4.92 -4.35 -7.86
C MET A 122 -5.95 -5.49 -7.81
N LYS A 123 -5.51 -6.69 -8.20
CA LYS A 123 -6.24 -7.95 -8.06
C LYS A 123 -5.76 -8.73 -6.83
N GLN A 124 -6.53 -9.75 -6.43
CA GLN A 124 -6.23 -10.58 -5.26
C GLN A 124 -4.82 -11.17 -5.29
N GLY A 125 -4.36 -11.66 -6.44
CA GLY A 125 -3.01 -12.20 -6.60
C GLY A 125 -1.90 -11.18 -6.29
N HIS A 126 -2.16 -9.90 -6.52
CA HIS A 126 -1.20 -8.84 -6.18
C HIS A 126 -1.24 -8.50 -4.68
N LEU A 127 -2.42 -8.47 -4.06
CA LEU A 127 -2.57 -8.33 -2.61
C LEU A 127 -1.88 -9.50 -1.88
N ASP A 128 -2.06 -10.71 -2.39
CA ASP A 128 -1.44 -11.93 -1.89
C ASP A 128 0.09 -11.85 -1.93
N ALA A 129 0.66 -11.25 -2.98
CA ALA A 129 2.09 -11.03 -3.09
C ALA A 129 2.61 -10.05 -2.03
N LEU A 130 1.87 -8.98 -1.74
CA LEU A 130 2.20 -8.05 -0.64
C LEU A 130 2.18 -8.76 0.71
N GLY A 131 1.27 -9.71 0.89
CA GLY A 131 1.16 -10.52 2.10
C GLY A 131 2.41 -11.33 2.44
N GLY A 132 3.32 -11.54 1.48
CA GLY A 132 4.62 -12.16 1.70
C GLY A 132 5.71 -11.22 2.23
N ALA A 133 5.47 -9.90 2.28
CA ALA A 133 6.47 -8.94 2.74
C ALA A 133 6.60 -8.97 4.28
N HIS A 134 7.72 -9.50 4.77
CA HIS A 134 7.94 -9.74 6.20
C HIS A 134 8.02 -8.46 7.05
N GLY A 135 8.45 -7.34 6.48
CA GLY A 135 8.60 -6.07 7.19
C GLY A 135 7.36 -5.17 7.16
N LEU A 136 6.33 -5.52 6.40
CA LEU A 136 5.20 -4.63 6.12
C LEU A 136 4.32 -4.44 7.36
N ARG A 137 4.35 -3.23 7.93
CA ARG A 137 3.60 -2.84 9.15
C ARG A 137 2.38 -1.98 8.83
N CYS A 138 2.43 -1.18 7.76
CA CYS A 138 1.30 -0.35 7.34
C CYS A 138 1.01 -0.52 5.85
N LEU A 139 -0.24 -0.88 5.53
CA LEU A 139 -0.76 -0.93 4.17
C LEU A 139 -1.88 0.10 4.02
N ARG A 140 -1.79 0.94 2.99
CA ARG A 140 -2.81 1.92 2.63
C ARG A 140 -3.25 1.68 1.18
N LEU A 141 -4.54 1.44 1.00
CA LEU A 141 -5.19 1.23 -0.29
C LEU A 141 -6.14 2.41 -0.53
N LEU A 142 -5.81 3.27 -1.48
CA LEU A 142 -6.47 4.56 -1.70
C LEU A 142 -7.01 4.66 -3.12
N GLU A 143 -8.23 5.16 -3.30
CA GLU A 143 -8.83 5.57 -4.59
C GLU A 143 -8.52 4.66 -5.80
N LYS A 144 -9.46 3.76 -6.20
CA LYS A 144 -9.26 2.84 -7.34
C LYS A 144 -7.98 1.99 -7.18
N SER A 145 -7.64 1.68 -5.95
CA SER A 145 -6.51 0.84 -5.58
C SER A 145 -6.74 -0.62 -5.93
N SER A 146 -7.98 -1.12 -5.89
CA SER A 146 -8.34 -2.49 -6.22
C SER A 146 -9.43 -2.59 -7.28
N SER A 147 -9.30 -3.59 -8.15
CA SER A 147 -10.32 -3.96 -9.12
C SER A 147 -11.46 -4.80 -8.51
N GLN A 148 -11.35 -5.16 -7.22
CA GLN A 148 -12.28 -6.03 -6.51
C GLN A 148 -13.09 -5.25 -5.48
N ARG A 149 -14.31 -5.72 -5.22
CA ARG A 149 -15.17 -5.20 -4.16
C ARG A 149 -14.84 -5.75 -2.78
N GLU A 150 -14.35 -6.99 -2.72
CA GLU A 150 -13.96 -7.66 -1.49
C GLU A 150 -12.44 -7.88 -1.47
N LEU A 151 -11.81 -7.54 -0.35
CA LEU A 151 -10.42 -7.88 -0.07
C LEU A 151 -10.35 -9.09 0.86
N SER A 152 -9.64 -10.14 0.43
CA SER A 152 -9.40 -11.32 1.27
C SER A 152 -7.96 -11.35 1.76
N PHE A 153 -7.77 -11.45 3.08
CA PHE A 153 -6.47 -11.65 3.71
C PHE A 153 -6.29 -13.14 4.03
N SER A 154 -5.42 -13.81 3.28
CA SER A 154 -5.21 -15.25 3.41
C SER A 154 -4.41 -15.63 4.65
N SER A 155 -4.63 -16.84 5.15
CA SER A 155 -3.86 -17.45 6.24
C SER A 155 -2.35 -17.42 5.98
N GLY A 156 -1.57 -17.15 7.04
CA GLY A 156 -0.12 -17.13 7.02
C GLY A 156 0.51 -15.90 6.35
N LYS A 157 -0.28 -14.95 5.86
CA LYS A 157 0.18 -13.71 5.22
C LYS A 157 0.08 -12.49 6.15
N PHE A 158 0.78 -11.43 5.79
CA PHE A 158 0.77 -10.13 6.49
C PHE A 158 1.20 -10.23 7.96
N LYS A 159 2.18 -11.08 8.25
CA LYS A 159 2.59 -11.44 9.63
C LYS A 159 3.05 -10.28 10.51
N ALA A 160 3.49 -9.17 9.92
CA ALA A 160 3.94 -7.97 10.64
C ALA A 160 2.98 -6.77 10.50
N LEU A 161 1.84 -6.94 9.81
CA LEU A 161 0.94 -5.83 9.51
C LEU A 161 0.25 -5.38 10.80
N GLU A 162 0.40 -4.10 11.15
CA GLU A 162 -0.18 -3.48 12.36
C GLU A 162 -1.32 -2.52 12.00
N VAL A 163 -1.26 -1.89 10.83
CA VAL A 163 -2.24 -0.88 10.40
C VAL A 163 -2.68 -1.13 8.96
N LEU A 164 -3.98 -1.33 8.78
CA LEU A 164 -4.64 -1.35 7.49
C LEU A 164 -5.49 -0.08 7.32
N VAL A 165 -5.27 0.63 6.22
CA VAL A 165 -6.15 1.73 5.78
C VAL A 165 -6.69 1.40 4.40
N VAL A 166 -8.00 1.36 4.29
CA VAL A 166 -8.73 1.24 3.03
C VAL A 166 -9.56 2.51 2.88
N ASP A 167 -9.28 3.27 1.84
CA ASP A 167 -9.99 4.47 1.43
C ASP A 167 -10.21 4.39 -0.08
N ASP A 168 -10.95 3.36 -0.47
CA ASP A 168 -11.26 3.06 -1.86
C ASP A 168 -12.74 2.75 -1.97
N THR A 169 -13.46 3.66 -2.62
CA THR A 169 -14.91 3.58 -2.79
C THR A 169 -15.41 2.38 -3.58
N ASN A 170 -14.52 1.64 -4.26
CA ASN A 170 -14.89 0.39 -4.94
C ASN A 170 -14.98 -0.80 -3.97
N ILE A 171 -14.33 -0.71 -2.81
CA ILE A 171 -14.22 -1.80 -1.84
C ILE A 171 -15.36 -1.66 -0.83
N SER A 172 -16.15 -2.72 -0.68
CA SER A 172 -17.28 -2.78 0.25
C SER A 172 -17.03 -3.71 1.44
N SER A 173 -16.16 -4.72 1.30
CA SER A 173 -15.88 -5.65 2.39
C SER A 173 -14.41 -6.07 2.48
N ILE A 174 -14.01 -6.44 3.69
CA ILE A 174 -12.71 -7.02 4.01
C ILE A 174 -12.95 -8.32 4.77
N HIS A 175 -12.29 -9.39 4.35
CA HIS A 175 -12.38 -10.69 4.96
C HIS A 175 -11.00 -11.14 5.48
N PHE A 176 -10.95 -11.61 6.73
CA PHE A 176 -9.75 -12.20 7.33
C PHE A 176 -9.93 -13.69 7.57
N VAL A 177 -9.16 -14.49 6.84
CA VAL A 177 -9.06 -15.94 7.07
C VAL A 177 -8.30 -16.19 8.38
N GLU A 178 -8.61 -17.28 9.08
CA GLU A 178 -7.90 -17.68 10.29
C GLU A 178 -6.37 -17.75 10.07
N GLY A 179 -5.61 -17.13 10.97
CA GLY A 179 -4.15 -17.02 10.89
C GLY A 179 -3.64 -15.97 9.88
N ALA A 180 -4.51 -15.07 9.40
CA ALA A 180 -4.11 -13.93 8.60
C ALA A 180 -3.83 -12.70 9.49
N ALA A 181 -2.78 -11.93 9.16
CA ALA A 181 -2.51 -10.62 9.75
C ALA A 181 -2.53 -10.59 11.30
N ASP A 182 -1.93 -11.58 11.96
CA ASP A 182 -2.02 -11.77 13.42
C ASP A 182 -1.61 -10.55 14.27
N MET A 183 -0.75 -9.67 13.73
CA MET A 183 -0.26 -8.46 14.41
C MET A 183 -1.13 -7.22 14.16
N LEU A 184 -2.24 -7.34 13.42
CA LEU A 184 -3.07 -6.21 13.01
C LEU A 184 -3.75 -5.58 14.22
N GLU A 185 -3.41 -4.32 14.49
CA GLU A 185 -3.95 -3.58 15.64
C GLU A 185 -5.05 -2.60 15.24
N LYS A 186 -4.99 -2.08 14.01
CA LYS A 186 -5.89 -1.01 13.57
C LYS A 186 -6.35 -1.21 12.13
N ILE A 187 -7.66 -1.16 11.96
CA ILE A 187 -8.33 -1.07 10.67
C ILE A 187 -8.98 0.32 10.57
N VAL A 188 -8.73 1.02 9.47
CA VAL A 188 -9.49 2.20 9.05
C VAL A 188 -10.07 1.89 7.69
N PHE A 189 -11.39 1.85 7.58
CA PHE A 189 -12.08 1.52 6.36
C PHE A 189 -13.10 2.61 6.03
N HIS A 190 -12.83 3.33 4.95
CA HIS A 190 -13.75 4.28 4.34
C HIS A 190 -14.36 3.62 3.10
N MET A 191 -15.67 3.45 3.13
CA MET A 191 -16.47 2.84 2.07
C MET A 191 -17.53 3.84 1.59
N ARG A 192 -18.01 3.72 0.36
CA ARG A 192 -19.04 4.63 -0.17
C ARG A 192 -20.40 4.33 0.46
N THR A 193 -20.92 3.12 0.24
CA THR A 193 -22.22 2.66 0.74
C THR A 193 -22.08 1.22 1.21
N MET A 194 -22.78 0.83 2.28
CA MET A 194 -23.09 -0.59 2.49
C MET A 194 -24.35 -0.90 1.71
N ASP A 195 -24.23 -1.76 0.70
CA ASP A 195 -25.41 -2.31 0.06
C ASP A 195 -26.09 -3.28 1.05
N LYS A 196 -27.42 -3.26 1.15
CA LYS A 196 -28.15 -4.12 2.10
C LYS A 196 -27.98 -5.62 1.83
N GLU A 197 -27.56 -5.96 0.61
CA GLU A 197 -27.25 -7.32 0.18
C GLU A 197 -25.80 -7.72 0.52
N GLU A 198 -24.94 -6.75 0.83
CA GLU A 198 -23.56 -7.02 1.25
C GLU A 198 -23.53 -7.44 2.73
N GLY A 199 -22.61 -8.35 3.06
CA GLY A 199 -22.47 -8.91 4.42
C GLY A 199 -21.79 -7.95 5.40
N ASP A 200 -21.13 -8.52 6.41
CA ASP A 200 -20.29 -7.76 7.34
C ASP A 200 -19.15 -7.06 6.57
N PRO A 201 -19.00 -5.72 6.68
CA PRO A 201 -17.93 -5.00 5.99
C PRO A 201 -16.53 -5.43 6.45
N CYS A 202 -16.40 -6.02 7.64
CA CYS A 202 -15.15 -6.54 8.17
C CYS A 202 -15.38 -7.90 8.84
N SER A 203 -15.44 -8.95 8.04
CA SER A 203 -15.63 -10.32 8.52
C SER A 203 -14.30 -10.97 8.93
N GLY A 204 -14.35 -11.95 9.83
CA GLY A 204 -13.16 -12.68 10.31
C GLY A 204 -12.30 -11.91 11.32
N THR A 205 -12.78 -10.78 11.84
CA THR A 205 -12.06 -9.97 12.85
C THR A 205 -11.83 -10.70 14.18
N HIS A 206 -12.67 -11.70 14.50
CA HIS A 206 -12.46 -12.59 15.65
C HIS A 206 -11.17 -13.41 15.56
N HIS A 207 -10.63 -13.63 14.34
CA HIS A 207 -9.34 -14.29 14.12
C HIS A 207 -8.13 -13.38 14.37
N LEU A 208 -8.33 -12.07 14.63
CA LEU A 208 -7.26 -11.08 14.78
C LEU A 208 -6.98 -10.83 16.27
N PRO A 209 -6.02 -11.53 16.89
CA PRO A 209 -5.85 -11.50 18.35
C PRO A 209 -5.39 -10.14 18.89
N ASN A 210 -4.72 -9.33 18.07
CA ASN A 210 -4.15 -8.04 18.46
C ASN A 210 -5.00 -6.84 18.03
N LEU A 211 -6.19 -7.07 17.46
CA LEU A 211 -7.03 -5.98 16.95
C LEU A 211 -7.54 -5.11 18.09
N LYS A 212 -7.15 -3.84 18.09
CA LYS A 212 -7.52 -2.82 19.08
C LYS A 212 -8.52 -1.80 18.56
N ARG A 213 -8.57 -1.58 17.24
CA ARG A 213 -9.42 -0.52 16.70
C ARG A 213 -9.90 -0.84 15.31
N VAL A 214 -11.20 -0.68 15.12
CA VAL A 214 -11.83 -0.63 13.81
C VAL A 214 -12.52 0.71 13.67
N GLN A 215 -12.15 1.49 12.66
CA GLN A 215 -12.82 2.73 12.31
C GLN A 215 -13.50 2.55 10.96
N LEU A 216 -14.83 2.53 10.96
CA LEU A 216 -15.65 2.49 9.76
C LEU A 216 -16.20 3.88 9.46
N THR A 217 -16.07 4.31 8.21
CA THR A 217 -16.67 5.56 7.72
C THR A 217 -17.39 5.29 6.40
N GLY A 218 -18.62 5.78 6.25
CA GLY A 218 -19.37 5.67 4.99
C GLY A 218 -20.64 6.51 4.97
N HIS A 219 -21.30 6.61 3.80
CA HIS A 219 -22.48 7.47 3.65
C HIS A 219 -23.77 6.82 4.18
N SER A 220 -23.90 5.50 4.07
CA SER A 220 -25.04 4.72 4.58
C SER A 220 -24.51 3.46 5.23
N LEU A 221 -24.51 3.42 6.57
CA LEU A 221 -24.10 2.27 7.36
C LEU A 221 -25.34 1.69 8.05
N ASP A 222 -25.73 0.47 7.70
CA ASP A 222 -26.78 -0.26 8.42
C ASP A 222 -26.21 -0.85 9.71
N MET A 223 -26.72 -0.38 10.85
CA MET A 223 -26.29 -0.83 12.17
C MET A 223 -26.62 -2.31 12.42
N GLN A 224 -27.60 -2.90 11.71
CA GLN A 224 -27.88 -4.34 11.81
C GLN A 224 -26.75 -5.18 11.21
N GLN A 225 -26.21 -4.77 10.06
CA GLN A 225 -25.08 -5.44 9.41
C GLN A 225 -23.79 -5.37 10.26
N LEU A 226 -23.65 -4.32 11.07
CA LEU A 226 -22.50 -4.14 11.98
C LEU A 226 -22.62 -4.95 13.29
N SER A 227 -23.73 -5.66 13.53
CA SER A 227 -23.97 -6.36 14.80
C SER A 227 -22.92 -7.44 15.07
N HIS A 228 -22.54 -8.22 14.07
CA HIS A 228 -21.51 -9.26 14.18
C HIS A 228 -20.13 -8.67 14.45
N LEU A 229 -19.71 -7.66 13.70
CA LEU A 229 -18.47 -6.93 13.95
C LEU A 229 -18.44 -6.33 15.36
N LYS A 230 -19.55 -5.72 15.78
CA LYS A 230 -19.67 -5.13 17.12
C LYS A 230 -19.53 -6.21 18.20
N GLN A 231 -20.23 -7.33 18.07
CA GLN A 231 -20.14 -8.45 18.99
C GLN A 231 -18.70 -9.00 19.05
N ALA A 232 -18.06 -9.23 17.90
CA ALA A 232 -16.67 -9.72 17.85
C ALA A 232 -15.70 -8.76 18.55
N MET A 233 -15.85 -7.45 18.33
CA MET A 233 -15.06 -6.44 19.01
C MET A 233 -15.34 -6.40 20.52
N ASP A 234 -16.60 -6.57 20.95
CA ASP A 234 -17.02 -6.57 22.35
C ASP A 234 -16.55 -7.82 23.12
N GLU A 235 -16.53 -8.99 22.48
CA GLU A 235 -16.00 -10.24 23.05
C GLU A 235 -14.48 -10.17 23.24
N GLN A 236 -13.76 -9.59 22.27
CA GLN A 236 -12.32 -9.31 22.40
C GLN A 236 -12.03 -8.17 23.40
N ASN A 237 -13.02 -7.30 23.67
CA ASN A 237 -12.90 -6.12 24.54
C ASN A 237 -12.87 -6.40 26.02
N ALA A 238 -13.40 -7.55 26.47
CA ALA A 238 -13.50 -7.89 27.88
C ALA A 238 -12.16 -7.80 28.63
N PHE A 239 -11.03 -7.74 27.90
CA PHE A 239 -9.68 -7.64 28.45
C PHE A 239 -8.74 -6.61 27.78
N ARG A 240 -9.16 -5.83 26.75
CA ARG A 240 -8.20 -5.08 25.88
C ARG A 240 -8.52 -3.63 25.45
N TYR A 241 -9.61 -2.99 25.88
CA TYR A 241 -9.96 -1.59 25.49
C TYR A 241 -9.98 -1.36 23.95
N ASN A 242 -10.48 -2.33 23.18
CA ASN A 242 -10.70 -2.16 21.75
C ASN A 242 -11.87 -1.19 21.49
N LYS A 243 -11.79 -0.45 20.38
CA LYS A 243 -12.78 0.58 20.02
C LYS A 243 -13.27 0.42 18.60
N LEU A 244 -14.56 0.15 18.44
CA LEU A 244 -15.28 0.34 17.18
C LEU A 244 -15.72 1.81 17.09
N LEU A 245 -15.29 2.51 16.04
CA LEU A 245 -15.71 3.87 15.74
C LEU A 245 -16.43 3.90 14.40
N VAL A 246 -17.73 4.18 14.43
CA VAL A 246 -18.57 4.29 13.25
C VAL A 246 -18.86 5.76 12.99
N ARG A 247 -18.57 6.25 11.78
CA ARG A 247 -18.84 7.64 11.36
C ARG A 247 -19.65 7.64 10.08
N THR A 248 -20.71 8.44 10.06
CA THR A 248 -21.41 8.77 8.82
C THR A 248 -20.75 9.99 8.18
N SER A 249 -20.42 9.92 6.90
CA SER A 249 -19.94 11.08 6.14
C SER A 249 -21.11 11.79 5.49
N THR A 250 -21.27 13.08 5.74
CA THR A 250 -22.15 13.94 4.93
C THR A 250 -21.59 14.01 3.50
N ALA A 251 -22.47 13.91 2.51
CA ALA A 251 -22.16 13.98 1.09
C ALA A 251 -21.58 15.35 0.68
#